data_AF-A0AAJ5CHR9-F1
#
_entry.id   AF-A0AAJ5CHR9-F1
#
_cell.length_a   1.000
_cell.length_b   1.000
_cell.length_c   1.000
_cell.angle_alpha   90.00
_cell.angle_beta   90.00
_cell.angle_gamma   90.00
#
_symmetry.space_group_name_H-M   'P 1'
#
loop_
_entity.id
_entity.type
_entity.pdbx_description
1 polymer ?
#
loop_
_entity_poly.entity_id
_entity_poly.type
_entity_poly.pdbx_seq_one_letter_code
_entity_poly.pdbx_strand_id
1 'polypeptide(L)'
;MAVYNGTRQSGLASRAARTLTRHGFTVTRTGNAGNQNHAATFVQYGATLKSQAQKVSQLFPGAQLRQVTRPGINVVLGQSYTASAMSVSRAPASLAANARSADDDLCSNLSYG
;
A
#
# COMPACT_ATOMS: atom_id res chain seq x y z
N MET A 1 -6.97 12.21 -4.70
CA MET A 1 -5.51 11.93 -4.71
C MET A 1 -5.20 10.98 -5.87
N ALA A 2 -4.01 11.05 -6.45
CA ALA A 2 -3.65 10.17 -7.56
C ALA A 2 -2.44 9.30 -7.24
N VAL A 3 -2.40 8.10 -7.82
CA VAL A 3 -1.29 7.15 -7.70
C VAL A 3 -0.71 6.90 -9.08
N TYR A 4 0.60 7.06 -9.20
CA TYR A 4 1.33 6.89 -10.44
C TYR A 4 2.40 5.82 -10.28
N ASN A 5 2.43 4.89 -11.24
CA ASN A 5 3.47 3.90 -11.32
C ASN A 5 4.71 4.47 -12.00
N GLY A 6 5.75 4.71 -11.22
CA GLY A 6 7.08 5.12 -11.70
C GLY A 6 8.00 3.95 -11.97
N THR A 7 7.46 2.75 -12.19
CA THR A 7 8.20 1.53 -12.53
C THR A 7 7.59 0.84 -13.75
N ARG A 8 8.32 -0.10 -14.35
CA ARG A 8 7.81 -0.95 -15.45
C ARG A 8 6.94 -2.12 -14.97
N GLN A 9 6.72 -2.26 -13.66
CA GLN A 9 5.91 -3.36 -13.13
C GLN A 9 4.42 -3.05 -13.25
N SER A 10 3.68 -3.88 -13.98
CA SER A 10 2.25 -3.71 -14.16
C SER A 10 1.46 -3.92 -12.86
N GLY A 11 0.36 -3.17 -12.73
CA GLY A 11 -0.58 -3.30 -11.60
C GLY A 11 -0.07 -2.77 -10.26
N LEU A 12 1.12 -2.15 -10.19
CA LEU A 12 1.68 -1.60 -8.96
C LEU A 12 0.82 -0.44 -8.42
N ALA A 13 0.40 0.49 -9.30
CA ALA A 13 -0.47 1.61 -8.92
C ALA A 13 -1.80 1.12 -8.34
N SER A 14 -2.42 0.10 -8.93
CA SER A 14 -3.67 -0.47 -8.43
C SER A 14 -3.51 -1.19 -7.09
N ARG A 15 -2.35 -1.80 -6.81
CA ARG A 15 -2.05 -2.39 -5.49
C ARG A 15 -1.87 -1.32 -4.43
N ALA A 16 -1.08 -0.29 -4.72
CA ALA A 16 -0.90 0.84 -3.81
C ALA A 16 -2.21 1.58 -3.55
N ALA A 17 -3.04 1.75 -4.58
CA ALA A 17 -4.36 2.35 -4.45
C ALA A 17 -5.25 1.56 -3.49
N ARG A 18 -5.28 0.22 -3.61
CA ARG A 18 -6.01 -0.65 -2.68
C ARG A 18 -5.51 -0.52 -1.24
N THR A 19 -4.19 -0.44 -1.03
CA THR A 19 -3.62 -0.21 0.31
C THR A 19 -4.06 1.14 0.87
N LEU A 20 -3.99 2.21 0.08
CA LEU A 20 -4.47 3.54 0.49
C LEU A 20 -5.96 3.51 0.86
N THR A 21 -6.81 2.91 0.03
CA THR A 21 -8.26 2.81 0.30
C THR A 21 -8.56 2.02 1.57
N ARG A 22 -7.84 0.92 1.84
CA ARG A 22 -7.98 0.17 3.10
C ARG A 22 -7.63 1.01 4.33
N HIS A 23 -6.72 1.97 4.20
CA HIS A 23 -6.35 2.91 5.28
C HIS A 23 -7.22 4.19 5.30
N GLY A 24 -8.35 4.22 4.57
CA GLY A 24 -9.31 5.33 4.59
C GLY A 24 -8.98 6.47 3.63
N PHE A 25 -8.06 6.27 2.68
CA PHE A 25 -7.70 7.29 1.70
C PHE A 25 -8.48 7.12 0.36
N THR A 26 -9.08 8.20 -0.13
CA THR A 26 -9.85 8.21 -1.39
C THR A 26 -8.99 8.41 -2.65
N VAL A 27 -8.60 7.31 -3.30
CA VAL A 27 -7.86 7.34 -4.56
C VAL A 27 -8.80 7.66 -5.72
N THR A 28 -8.57 8.81 -6.38
CA THR A 28 -9.42 9.30 -7.48
C THR A 28 -8.86 8.97 -8.85
N ARG A 29 -7.57 8.60 -8.93
CA ARG A 29 -6.90 8.25 -10.18
C ARG A 29 -5.73 7.31 -9.95
N THR A 30 -5.59 6.33 -10.83
CA THR A 30 -4.38 5.51 -10.96
C THR A 30 -3.84 5.61 -12.38
N GLY A 31 -2.53 5.65 -12.57
CA GLY A 31 -1.92 5.66 -13.89
C GLY A 31 -0.43 5.37 -13.86
N ASN A 32 0.25 5.56 -14.99
CA ASN A 32 1.71 5.51 -15.08
C ASN A 32 2.28 6.92 -14.92
N ALA A 33 3.43 7.03 -14.27
CA ALA A 33 4.18 8.28 -14.24
C ALA A 33 4.81 8.52 -15.63
N GLY A 34 5.11 9.79 -15.94
CA GLY A 34 5.76 10.15 -17.20
C GLY A 34 7.15 9.52 -17.38
N ASN A 35 7.82 9.17 -16.28
CA ASN A 35 9.04 8.37 -16.27
C ASN A 35 8.82 7.13 -15.38
N GLN A 36 9.30 5.96 -15.82
CA GLN A 36 9.17 4.67 -15.14
C GLN A 36 10.51 4.13 -14.58
N ASN A 37 11.52 4.99 -14.49
CA ASN A 37 12.84 4.66 -13.94
C ASN A 37 13.05 5.31 -12.56
N HIS A 38 11.99 5.46 -11.77
CA HIS A 38 12.11 6.03 -10.43
C HIS A 38 12.63 4.96 -9.45
N ALA A 39 13.82 5.17 -8.90
CA ALA A 39 14.37 4.30 -7.86
C ALA A 39 13.62 4.47 -6.53
N ALA A 40 13.34 5.71 -6.13
CA ALA A 40 12.66 6.06 -4.90
C ALA A 40 11.16 6.35 -5.12
N THR A 41 10.38 6.20 -4.05
CA THR A 41 8.97 6.55 -4.01
C THR A 41 8.82 8.00 -3.54
N PHE A 42 7.97 8.78 -4.21
CA PHE A 42 7.74 10.18 -3.87
C PHE A 42 6.28 10.42 -3.53
N VAL A 43 6.03 11.09 -2.41
CA VAL A 43 4.71 11.60 -2.03
C VAL A 43 4.71 13.10 -2.31
N GLN A 44 4.16 13.47 -3.45
CA GLN A 44 4.02 14.85 -3.85
C GLN A 44 2.75 15.44 -3.26
N TYR A 45 2.83 16.63 -2.65
CA TYR A 45 1.68 17.25 -2.00
C TYR A 45 1.63 18.77 -2.23
N GLY A 46 0.43 19.31 -2.34
CA GLY A 46 0.20 20.76 -2.30
C GLY A 46 0.43 21.33 -0.91
N ALA A 47 0.80 22.62 -0.81
CA ALA A 47 1.21 23.26 0.45
C ALA A 47 0.25 23.05 1.64
N THR A 48 -1.06 23.01 1.38
CA THR A 48 -2.11 22.85 2.39
C THR A 48 -2.28 21.42 2.90
N LEU A 49 -1.66 20.42 2.26
CA LEU A 49 -1.89 18.99 2.51
C LEU A 49 -0.70 18.27 3.16
N LYS A 50 0.26 19.03 3.72
CA LYS A 50 1.48 18.49 4.34
C LYS A 50 1.19 17.40 5.39
N SER A 51 0.26 17.66 6.31
CA SER A 51 -0.08 16.72 7.39
C SER A 51 -0.67 15.41 6.85
N GLN A 52 -1.47 15.48 5.79
CA GLN A 52 -2.03 14.29 5.16
C GLN A 52 -0.96 13.52 4.37
N ALA A 53 -0.04 14.23 3.71
CA ALA A 53 1.08 13.63 3.02
C ALA A 53 2.01 12.86 3.97
N GLN A 54 2.25 13.38 5.19
CA GLN A 54 3.02 12.69 6.23
C GLN A 54 2.37 11.36 6.65
N LYS A 55 1.04 11.32 6.79
CA LYS A 55 0.33 10.06 7.05
C LYS A 55 0.48 9.08 5.89
N VAL A 56 0.41 9.57 4.64
CA VAL A 56 0.64 8.75 3.46
C VAL A 56 2.07 8.20 3.45
N SER A 57 3.10 9.00 3.74
CA SER A 57 4.49 8.52 3.74
C SER A 57 4.76 7.42 4.78
N GLN A 58 3.99 7.37 5.88
CA GLN A 58 4.08 6.28 6.85
C GLN A 58 3.66 4.92 6.26
N LEU A 59 2.79 4.90 5.24
CA LEU A 59 2.38 3.68 4.55
C LEU A 59 3.38 3.22 3.47
N PHE A 60 4.32 4.09 3.09
CA PHE A 60 5.31 3.83 2.06
C PHE A 60 6.71 4.01 2.66
N PRO A 61 7.29 2.99 3.30
CA PRO A 61 8.62 3.09 3.91
C PRO A 61 9.67 3.52 2.87
N GLY A 62 10.46 4.53 3.22
CA GLY A 62 11.44 5.15 2.32
C GLY A 62 10.86 6.12 1.29
N ALA A 63 9.57 6.49 1.38
CA ALA A 63 9.00 7.51 0.51
C ALA A 63 9.43 8.92 0.93
N GLN A 64 9.81 9.73 -0.05
CA GLN A 64 10.22 11.10 0.14
C GLN A 64 9.04 12.06 -0.07
N LEU A 65 8.84 12.96 0.89
CA LEU A 65 7.84 14.02 0.82
C LEU A 65 8.34 15.15 -0.08
N ARG A 66 7.57 15.52 -1.09
CA ARG A 66 7.91 16.62 -2.00
C ARG A 66 6.75 17.59 -2.13
N GLN A 67 6.96 18.82 -1.68
CA GLN A 67 5.97 19.86 -1.92
C GLN A 67 5.94 20.23 -3.40
N VAL A 68 4.75 20.36 -3.97
CA VAL A 68 4.51 20.79 -5.35
C VAL A 68 3.50 21.94 -5.37
N THR A 69 3.54 22.76 -6.41
CA THR A 69 2.59 23.88 -6.59
C THR A 69 1.19 23.40 -6.96
N ARG A 70 1.06 22.14 -7.41
CA ARG A 70 -0.24 21.56 -7.79
C ARG A 70 -1.05 21.20 -6.54
N PRO A 71 -2.38 21.45 -6.55
CA PRO A 71 -3.24 21.03 -5.46
C PRO A 71 -3.36 19.50 -5.41
N GLY A 72 -3.63 18.97 -4.22
CA GLY A 72 -3.83 17.54 -4.00
C GLY A 72 -2.56 16.78 -3.57
N ILE A 73 -2.70 15.45 -3.52
CA ILE A 73 -1.63 14.50 -3.20
C ILE A 73 -1.47 13.55 -4.38
N ASN A 74 -0.22 13.39 -4.84
CA ASN A 74 0.18 12.45 -5.88
C ASN A 74 1.27 11.52 -5.33
N VAL A 75 1.03 10.22 -5.38
CA VAL A 75 2.02 9.22 -4.96
C VAL A 75 2.67 8.64 -6.20
N VAL A 76 3.98 8.83 -6.37
CA VAL A 76 4.77 8.26 -7.46
C VAL A 76 5.57 7.09 -6.90
N LEU A 77 5.19 5.87 -7.30
CA LEU A 77 5.80 4.64 -6.82
C LEU A 77 7.12 4.36 -7.55
N GLY A 78 8.18 4.13 -6.79
CA GLY A 78 9.48 3.73 -7.33
C GLY A 78 9.83 2.27 -7.06
N GLN A 79 11.02 1.86 -7.51
CA GLN A 79 11.55 0.51 -7.29
C GLN A 79 11.65 0.15 -5.80
N SER A 80 11.88 1.11 -4.91
CA SER A 80 11.86 0.90 -3.46
C SER A 80 10.53 0.34 -2.96
N TYR A 81 9.40 0.77 -3.55
CA TYR A 81 8.10 0.21 -3.22
C TYR A 81 7.92 -1.21 -3.76
N THR A 82 8.49 -1.53 -4.92
CA THR A 82 8.40 -2.90 -5.47
C THR A 82 9.09 -3.92 -4.56
N ALA A 83 10.27 -3.60 -4.03
CA ALA A 83 10.98 -4.44 -3.07
C ALA A 83 10.16 -4.63 -1.78
N SER A 84 9.61 -3.54 -1.24
CA SER A 84 8.74 -3.62 -0.06
C SER A 84 7.45 -4.41 -0.33
N ALA A 85 6.78 -4.15 -1.45
CA ALA A 85 5.55 -4.83 -1.88
C ALA A 85 5.75 -6.34 -2.09
N MET A 86 6.92 -6.75 -2.59
CA MET A 86 7.32 -8.15 -2.68
C MET A 86 7.55 -8.76 -1.30
N SER A 87 8.17 -8.03 -0.38
CA SER A 87 8.33 -8.48 1.01
C SER A 87 7.00 -8.62 1.75
N VAL A 88 6.01 -7.75 1.52
CA VAL A 88 4.66 -7.92 2.11
C VAL A 88 3.85 -9.01 1.40
N SER A 89 4.10 -9.28 0.11
CA SER A 89 3.54 -10.47 -0.57
C SER A 89 4.21 -11.78 -0.11
N ARG A 90 5.35 -11.68 0.57
CA ARG A 90 6.06 -12.78 1.24
C ARG A 90 5.90 -12.75 2.76
N ALA A 91 4.98 -11.95 3.30
CA ALA A 91 4.44 -12.11 4.65
C ALA A 91 3.44 -13.29 4.63
N PRO A 92 3.44 -14.16 5.64
CA PRO A 92 3.71 -15.55 5.37
C PRO A 92 2.44 -16.33 5.09
N ALA A 93 2.54 -17.31 4.19
CA ALA A 93 1.55 -18.38 4.05
C ALA A 93 1.30 -19.15 5.37
N SER A 94 2.08 -18.90 6.43
CA SER A 94 1.86 -19.46 7.77
C SER A 94 0.76 -18.79 8.61
N LEU A 95 0.27 -17.60 8.24
CA LEU A 95 -0.96 -17.01 8.83
C LEU A 95 -2.24 -17.53 8.17
N ALA A 96 -2.16 -18.08 6.95
CA ALA A 96 -3.26 -18.82 6.33
C ALA A 96 -3.33 -20.28 6.83
N ALA A 97 -2.20 -20.85 7.28
CA ALA A 97 -2.16 -22.19 7.88
C ALA A 97 -2.61 -22.23 9.36
N ASN A 98 -2.73 -21.06 10.02
CA ASN A 98 -3.25 -20.94 11.40
C ASN A 98 -4.58 -20.17 11.47
N ALA A 99 -5.18 -19.82 10.34
CA ALA A 99 -6.61 -19.59 10.30
C ALA A 99 -7.25 -20.96 10.52
N ARG A 100 -7.72 -21.21 11.75
CA ARG A 100 -8.37 -22.45 12.15
C ARG A 100 -9.32 -22.92 11.03
N SER A 101 -9.12 -24.13 10.52
CA SER A 101 -10.21 -24.84 9.87
C SER A 101 -11.37 -24.84 10.85
N ALA A 102 -12.50 -24.24 10.47
CA ALA A 102 -13.71 -24.19 11.28
C ALA A 102 -14.43 -25.56 11.32
N ASP A 103 -13.65 -26.64 11.35
CA ASP A 103 -14.06 -28.05 11.22
C ASP A 103 -13.47 -28.93 12.35
N ASP A 104 -12.91 -28.34 13.41
CA ASP A 104 -12.67 -29.08 14.65
C ASP A 104 -13.93 -29.01 15.52
N ASP A 105 -14.69 -30.11 15.47
CA ASP A 105 -15.85 -30.44 16.29
C ASP A 105 -15.79 -29.87 17.72
N LEU A 106 -16.67 -28.90 18.00
CA LEU A 106 -16.85 -28.28 19.33
C LEU A 106 -17.48 -29.22 20.38
N CYS A 107 -17.69 -30.51 20.08
CA CYS A 107 -18.54 -31.38 20.89
C CYS A 107 -17.95 -32.77 21.22
N SER A 108 -16.64 -32.92 21.40
CA SER A 108 -16.04 -34.22 21.75
C SER A 108 -15.59 -34.42 23.21
N ASN A 109 -15.93 -33.53 24.16
CA ASN A 109 -15.50 -33.71 25.56
C ASN A 109 -16.49 -33.30 26.66
N LEU A 110 -17.81 -33.45 26.46
CA LEU A 110 -18.77 -33.45 27.57
C LEU A 110 -19.02 -34.89 28.02
N SER A 111 -18.10 -35.43 28.80
CA SER A 111 -18.38 -36.62 29.61
C SER A 111 -19.18 -36.16 30.84
N TYR A 112 -20.47 -36.48 30.90
CA TYR A 112 -21.26 -36.39 32.13
C TYR A 112 -20.86 -37.58 33.01
N GLY A 113 -20.14 -37.29 34.08
CA GLY A 113 -19.94 -38.20 35.22
C GLY A 113 -20.62 -37.62 36.44
#